data_AF-A0A9W4W1L9-F1
#
_entry.id   AF-A0A9W4W1L9-F1
#
_cell.length_a   1.000
_cell.length_b   1.000
_cell.length_c   1.000
_cell.angle_alpha   90.00
_cell.angle_beta   90.00
_cell.angle_gamma   90.00
#
_symmetry.space_group_name_H-M   'P 1'
#
loop_
_entity.id
_entity.type
_entity.pdbx_description
1 polymer ?
#
loop_
_entity_poly.entity_id
_entity_poly.type
_entity_poly.pdbx_seq_one_letter_code
_entity_poly.pdbx_strand_id
1 'polypeptide(L)'
;MIPSHVLFALVDEQVEFTVSKWNTPGHFGVLPAKDGRLKLHDGHHVMEDDATSILGQLNYLLCQEQVGRLTLTPEFEPAFDIGQIIKVTVSPKVEGRRRTGTDHTIGVRTAILASSSSLDSHQKIVYESTVNGATSIHVGGIAHETVIDMMQVSRHAMPQEIHKMIVGHRSSWTGAPDAEKSYAKLYGKAALKQAIAEQDKADNDYVSTLMGTMRP
;
A
#
# COMPACT_ATOMS: atom_id res chain seq x y z
N MET A 1 0.80 -0.65 3.85
CA MET A 1 1.89 -0.84 2.88
C MET A 1 3.14 -0.08 3.31
N ILE A 2 4.26 -0.76 3.24
CA ILE A 2 5.58 -0.18 3.44
C ILE A 2 6.01 0.46 2.11
N PRO A 3 6.29 1.78 2.08
CA PRO A 3 6.88 2.41 0.91
C PRO A 3 8.25 1.81 0.59
N SER A 4 8.59 1.74 -0.69
CA SER A 4 9.86 1.20 -1.18
C SER A 4 11.07 1.75 -0.41
N HIS A 5 11.20 3.07 -0.30
CA HIS A 5 12.34 3.71 0.36
C HIS A 5 12.60 3.25 1.80
N VAL A 6 11.57 2.81 2.54
CA VAL A 6 11.74 2.31 3.91
C VAL A 6 12.46 0.96 3.90
N LEU A 7 12.03 0.04 3.03
CA LEU A 7 12.65 -1.28 2.94
C LEU A 7 14.06 -1.19 2.35
N PHE A 8 14.24 -0.44 1.26
CA PHE A 8 15.55 -0.33 0.62
C PHE A 8 16.60 0.31 1.54
N ALA A 9 16.24 1.31 2.36
CA ALA A 9 17.17 1.86 3.35
C ALA A 9 17.66 0.80 4.35
N LEU A 10 16.80 -0.09 4.83
CA LEU A 10 17.17 -1.17 5.76
C LEU A 10 18.03 -2.24 5.08
N VAL A 11 17.71 -2.57 3.83
CA VAL A 11 18.47 -3.52 3.01
C VAL A 11 19.87 -3.00 2.71
N ASP A 12 20.00 -1.74 2.33
CA ASP A 12 21.27 -1.08 2.04
C ASP A 12 22.16 -0.99 3.30
N GLU A 13 21.55 -0.81 4.46
CA GLU A 13 22.25 -0.85 5.75
C GLU A 13 22.60 -2.27 6.23
N GLN A 14 22.18 -3.32 5.50
CA GLN A 14 22.41 -4.74 5.85
C GLN A 14 21.87 -5.11 7.23
N VAL A 15 20.69 -4.59 7.57
CA VAL A 15 20.06 -4.77 8.87
C VAL A 15 18.96 -5.84 8.78
N GLU A 16 18.95 -6.78 9.73
CA GLU A 16 17.81 -7.67 9.96
C GLU A 16 16.67 -6.84 10.55
N PHE A 17 15.44 -7.06 10.12
CA PHE A 17 14.30 -6.35 10.71
C PHE A 17 13.06 -7.22 10.77
N THR A 18 12.14 -6.83 11.66
CA THR A 18 10.83 -7.45 11.77
C THR A 18 9.73 -6.45 11.44
N VAL A 19 8.62 -6.93 10.90
CA VAL A 19 7.44 -6.14 10.57
C VAL A 19 6.24 -6.74 11.28
N SER A 20 5.60 -5.93 12.11
CA SER A 20 4.40 -6.32 12.86
C SER A 20 3.22 -5.45 12.47
N LYS A 21 2.04 -6.04 12.27
CA LYS A 21 0.79 -5.32 12.00
C LYS A 21 0.06 -5.02 13.31
N TRP A 22 -0.41 -3.79 13.47
CA TRP A 22 -1.10 -3.39 14.70
C TRP A 22 -2.41 -4.17 14.83
N ASN A 23 -2.62 -4.82 15.97
CA ASN A 23 -3.75 -5.71 16.28
C ASN A 23 -3.72 -7.08 15.59
N THR A 24 -2.62 -7.48 14.95
CA THR A 24 -2.45 -8.84 14.43
C THR A 24 -1.26 -9.50 15.13
N PRO A 25 -1.44 -10.61 15.86
CA PRO A 25 -0.34 -11.31 16.49
C PRO A 25 0.67 -11.84 15.45
N GLY A 26 1.95 -11.91 15.83
CA GLY A 26 3.03 -12.36 14.95
C GLY A 26 3.79 -11.22 14.28
N HIS A 27 4.76 -11.60 13.46
CA HIS A 27 5.59 -10.68 12.68
C HIS A 27 6.15 -11.41 11.46
N PHE A 28 6.52 -10.64 10.44
CA PHE A 28 7.40 -11.10 9.39
C PHE A 28 8.83 -10.66 9.69
N GLY A 29 9.79 -11.57 9.65
CA GLY A 29 11.22 -11.25 9.73
C GLY A 29 11.83 -11.19 8.34
N VAL A 30 12.73 -10.23 8.13
CA VAL A 30 13.54 -10.09 6.93
C VAL A 30 15.00 -10.11 7.35
N LEU A 31 15.74 -11.08 6.84
CA LEU A 31 17.18 -11.21 7.09
C LEU A 31 17.98 -10.28 6.17
N PRO A 32 19.22 -9.92 6.55
CA PRO A 32 20.11 -9.15 5.69
C PRO A 32 20.33 -9.83 4.34
N ALA A 33 20.58 -9.01 3.31
CA ALA A 33 20.77 -9.53 1.96
C ALA A 33 22.02 -10.41 1.88
N LYS A 34 21.88 -11.54 1.16
CA LYS A 34 22.99 -12.44 0.87
C LYS A 34 22.88 -12.90 -0.58
N ASP A 35 23.99 -12.83 -1.31
CA ASP A 35 24.07 -13.26 -2.71
C ASP A 35 22.99 -12.59 -3.61
N GLY A 36 22.67 -11.32 -3.31
CA GLY A 36 21.65 -10.53 -4.04
C GLY A 36 20.20 -10.85 -3.66
N ARG A 37 19.95 -11.69 -2.66
CA ARG A 37 18.61 -12.10 -2.24
C ARG A 37 18.32 -11.80 -0.77
N LEU A 38 17.05 -11.55 -0.48
CA LEU A 38 16.49 -11.37 0.85
C LEU A 38 15.71 -12.61 1.26
N LYS A 39 15.72 -12.92 2.55
CA LYS A 39 14.88 -13.98 3.13
C LYS A 39 13.81 -13.38 4.00
N LEU A 40 12.55 -13.62 3.62
CA LEU A 40 11.35 -13.27 4.40
C LEU A 40 10.86 -14.53 5.13
N HIS A 41 10.50 -14.42 6.41
CA HIS A 41 10.02 -15.54 7.22
C HIS A 41 8.92 -15.14 8.21
N ASP A 42 8.00 -16.04 8.56
CA ASP A 42 6.99 -15.87 9.64
C ASP A 42 7.34 -16.69 10.92
N GLY A 43 8.52 -17.32 10.89
CA GLY A 43 9.02 -18.25 11.91
C GLY A 43 8.80 -19.73 11.59
N HIS A 44 7.92 -20.05 10.64
CA HIS A 44 7.63 -21.42 10.20
C HIS A 44 7.96 -21.65 8.73
N HIS A 45 7.64 -20.66 7.90
CA HIS A 45 7.90 -20.64 6.48
C HIS A 45 9.01 -19.65 6.15
N VAL A 46 9.67 -19.87 5.02
CA VAL A 46 10.71 -18.98 4.47
C VAL A 46 10.48 -18.83 2.98
N MET A 47 10.60 -17.59 2.51
CA MET A 47 10.64 -17.23 1.10
C MET A 47 11.94 -16.47 0.83
N GLU A 48 12.56 -16.71 -0.33
CA GLU A 48 13.80 -16.08 -0.74
C GLU A 48 13.66 -15.51 -2.15
N ASP A 49 13.87 -14.20 -2.29
CA ASP A 49 13.74 -13.50 -3.57
C ASP A 49 14.53 -12.18 -3.56
N ASP A 50 14.47 -11.41 -4.64
CA ASP A 50 14.99 -10.04 -4.68
C ASP A 50 14.16 -9.06 -3.81
N ALA A 51 14.72 -7.88 -3.58
CA ALA A 51 14.12 -6.88 -2.68
C ALA A 51 12.75 -6.36 -3.15
N THR A 52 12.54 -6.24 -4.46
CA THR A 52 11.27 -5.78 -5.03
C THR A 52 10.19 -6.84 -4.84
N SER A 53 10.51 -8.11 -5.12
CA SER A 53 9.61 -9.24 -4.94
C SER A 53 9.24 -9.45 -3.46
N ILE A 54 10.23 -9.38 -2.56
CA ILE A 54 9.98 -9.45 -1.11
C ILE A 54 9.08 -8.31 -0.64
N LEU A 55 9.33 -7.07 -1.09
CA LEU A 55 8.46 -5.94 -0.75
C LEU A 55 7.04 -6.13 -1.29
N GLY A 56 6.93 -6.61 -2.53
CA GLY A 56 5.66 -6.86 -3.21
C GLY A 56 4.79 -7.86 -2.44
N GLN A 57 5.38 -9.00 -2.08
CA GLN A 57 4.71 -10.03 -1.30
C GLN A 57 4.38 -9.54 0.11
N LEU A 58 5.34 -8.88 0.79
CA LEU A 58 5.13 -8.36 2.14
C LEU A 58 3.97 -7.37 2.17
N ASN A 59 3.89 -6.45 1.21
CA ASN A 59 2.78 -5.51 1.11
C ASN A 59 1.44 -6.21 0.85
N TYR A 60 1.43 -7.23 -0.01
CA TYR A 60 0.25 -8.06 -0.24
C TYR A 60 -0.24 -8.71 1.05
N LEU A 61 0.65 -9.41 1.77
CA LEU A 61 0.34 -10.08 3.03
C LEU A 61 -0.17 -9.11 4.11
N LEU A 62 0.42 -7.92 4.21
CA LEU A 62 0.00 -6.90 5.18
C LEU A 62 -1.39 -6.31 4.88
N CYS A 63 -1.81 -6.31 3.61
CA CYS A 63 -3.10 -5.83 3.16
C CYS A 63 -4.24 -6.84 3.34
N GLN A 64 -3.94 -8.09 3.69
CA GLN A 64 -4.96 -9.11 3.93
C GLN A 64 -5.80 -8.81 5.18
N GLU A 65 -7.08 -9.15 5.11
CA GLU A 65 -7.96 -9.26 6.27
C GLU A 65 -7.62 -10.54 7.04
N GLN A 66 -6.56 -10.48 7.86
CA GLN A 66 -6.17 -11.64 8.65
C GLN A 66 -6.91 -11.69 9.98
N VAL A 67 -7.62 -12.79 10.21
CA VAL A 67 -8.14 -13.19 11.52
C VAL A 67 -7.14 -14.16 12.13
N GLY A 68 -6.18 -13.66 12.91
CA GLY A 68 -5.22 -14.51 13.60
C GLY A 68 -3.77 -14.08 13.40
N ARG A 69 -2.86 -15.06 13.28
CA ARG A 69 -1.42 -14.82 13.24
C ARG A 69 -0.96 -14.45 11.83
N LEU A 70 -0.03 -13.51 11.72
CA LEU A 70 0.70 -13.25 10.48
C LEU A 70 1.42 -14.50 9.97
N THR A 71 1.06 -14.95 8.77
CA THR A 71 1.63 -16.09 8.06
C THR A 71 2.08 -15.68 6.65
N LEU A 72 3.13 -16.34 6.14
CA LEU A 72 3.70 -16.02 4.82
C LEU A 72 2.87 -16.49 3.65
N THR A 73 1.97 -17.43 3.89
CA THR A 73 1.04 -17.95 2.90
C THR A 73 -0.27 -17.17 2.99
N PRO A 74 -0.83 -16.75 1.85
CA PRO A 74 -2.12 -16.08 1.85
C PRO A 74 -3.22 -17.04 2.32
N GLU A 75 -4.09 -16.58 3.23
CA GLU A 75 -5.33 -17.27 3.56
C GLU A 75 -6.51 -16.73 2.75
N PHE A 76 -6.47 -15.43 2.43
CA PHE A 76 -7.50 -14.71 1.68
C PHE A 76 -6.85 -13.67 0.77
N GLU A 77 -7.57 -13.30 -0.29
CA GLU A 77 -7.19 -12.13 -1.08
C GLU A 77 -7.36 -10.85 -0.26
N PRO A 78 -6.43 -9.89 -0.36
CA PRO A 78 -6.54 -8.62 0.33
C PRO A 78 -7.68 -7.77 -0.22
N ALA A 79 -8.47 -7.21 0.68
CA ALA A 79 -9.42 -6.16 0.34
C ALA A 79 -8.65 -4.85 0.13
N PHE A 80 -8.67 -4.29 -1.08
CA PHE A 80 -8.12 -2.96 -1.38
C PHE A 80 -9.21 -1.90 -1.32
N ASP A 81 -9.99 -1.94 -0.24
CA ASP A 81 -11.14 -1.06 -0.05
C ASP A 81 -10.69 0.38 0.19
N ILE A 82 -11.41 1.31 -0.42
CA ILE A 82 -11.20 2.73 -0.19
C ILE A 82 -11.45 3.03 1.30
N GLY A 83 -10.49 3.70 1.94
CA GLY A 83 -10.52 4.01 3.36
C GLY A 83 -9.92 2.92 4.26
N GLN A 84 -9.53 1.76 3.73
CA GLN A 84 -8.82 0.74 4.49
C GLN A 84 -7.52 1.33 5.08
N ILE A 85 -7.31 1.11 6.38
CA ILE A 85 -6.12 1.60 7.10
C ILE A 85 -5.27 0.43 7.55
N ILE A 86 -4.03 0.39 7.09
CA ILE A 86 -3.02 -0.58 7.53
C ILE A 86 -2.00 0.14 8.40
N LYS A 87 -1.79 -0.34 9.63
CA LYS A 87 -0.78 0.20 10.56
C LYS A 87 0.23 -0.87 10.87
N VAL A 88 1.50 -0.59 10.62
CA VAL A 88 2.61 -1.52 10.86
C VAL A 88 3.75 -0.82 11.58
N THR A 89 4.52 -1.64 12.27
CA THR A 89 5.74 -1.26 12.95
C THR A 89 6.88 -2.06 12.34
N VAL A 90 7.89 -1.37 11.80
CA VAL A 90 9.13 -1.99 11.33
C VAL A 90 10.18 -1.80 12.42
N SER A 91 10.75 -2.91 12.90
CA SER A 91 11.68 -2.96 14.03
C SER A 91 13.01 -3.55 13.57
N PRO A 92 13.99 -2.70 13.25
CA PRO A 92 15.35 -3.12 12.92
C PRO A 92 16.02 -3.76 14.14
N LYS A 93 16.79 -4.83 13.91
CA LYS A 93 17.53 -5.56 14.94
C LYS A 93 18.95 -5.01 14.96
N VAL A 94 19.24 -4.23 16.00
CA VAL A 94 20.56 -3.64 16.19
C VAL A 94 21.49 -4.67 16.84
N GLU A 95 22.45 -5.19 16.07
CA GLU A 95 23.54 -6.01 16.63
C GLU A 95 24.72 -5.12 17.07
N GLY A 96 24.89 -4.95 18.39
CA GLY A 96 26.08 -4.33 18.99
C GLY A 96 26.27 -2.83 18.73
N ARG A 97 27.52 -2.33 18.85
CA ARG A 97 27.91 -0.91 18.80
C ARG A 97 27.78 -0.23 17.41
N ARG A 98 27.01 -0.80 16.47
CA ARG A 98 26.68 -0.07 15.24
C ARG A 98 25.59 0.93 15.59
N ARG A 99 25.96 2.21 15.64
CA ARG A 99 24.99 3.30 15.53
C ARG A 99 24.61 3.40 14.07
N THR A 100 23.59 2.68 13.61
CA THR A 100 23.05 2.96 12.27
C THR A 100 21.99 4.06 12.40
N GLY A 101 21.70 4.76 11.30
CA GLY A 101 20.66 5.78 11.31
C GLY A 101 19.25 5.20 11.53
N THR A 102 19.10 3.89 11.36
CA THR A 102 17.85 3.14 11.41
C THR A 102 17.66 2.31 12.69
N ASP A 103 18.45 2.56 13.75
CA ASP A 103 18.31 1.86 15.05
C ASP A 103 16.95 2.07 15.75
N HIS A 104 16.09 2.93 15.18
CA HIS A 104 14.79 3.27 15.75
C HIS A 104 13.67 2.51 15.04
N THR A 105 12.67 2.15 15.82
CA THR A 105 11.41 1.63 15.32
C THR A 105 10.75 2.62 14.35
N ILE A 106 10.32 2.12 13.20
CA ILE A 106 9.66 2.91 12.15
C ILE A 106 8.17 2.60 12.17
N GLY A 107 7.36 3.60 12.52
CA GLY A 107 5.91 3.52 12.45
C GLY A 107 5.42 3.87 11.05
N VAL A 108 4.69 2.96 10.42
CA VAL A 108 4.09 3.18 9.09
C VAL A 108 2.58 3.03 9.18
N ARG A 109 1.86 4.07 8.77
CA ARG A 109 0.41 4.05 8.58
C ARG A 109 0.09 4.26 7.11
N THR A 110 -0.70 3.37 6.54
CA THR A 110 -1.20 3.48 5.18
C THR A 110 -2.72 3.63 5.17
N ALA A 111 -3.24 4.48 4.31
CA ALA A 111 -4.66 4.56 3.98
C ALA A 111 -4.85 4.40 2.47
N ILE A 112 -5.71 3.48 2.04
CA ILE A 112 -6.08 3.34 0.63
C ILE A 112 -7.01 4.50 0.26
N LEU A 113 -6.62 5.30 -0.72
CA LEU A 113 -7.35 6.48 -1.17
C LEU A 113 -8.24 6.18 -2.36
N ALA A 114 -7.78 5.34 -3.29
CA ALA A 114 -8.50 4.97 -4.49
C ALA A 114 -8.02 3.62 -4.99
N SER A 115 -8.87 2.92 -5.73
CA SER A 115 -8.52 1.69 -6.43
C SER A 115 -9.28 1.63 -7.75
N SER A 116 -8.64 1.20 -8.84
CA SER A 116 -9.36 1.00 -10.09
C SER A 116 -10.30 -0.20 -9.97
N SER A 117 -11.54 -0.09 -10.45
CA SER A 117 -12.46 -1.22 -10.62
C SER A 117 -11.93 -2.16 -11.71
N SER A 118 -11.81 -3.46 -11.40
CA SER A 118 -11.17 -4.44 -12.28
C SER A 118 -12.16 -5.16 -13.20
N LEU A 119 -11.82 -5.23 -14.48
CA LEU A 119 -12.10 -6.40 -15.32
C LEU A 119 -10.80 -7.08 -15.81
N ASP A 120 -9.65 -6.41 -15.69
CA ASP A 120 -8.35 -6.92 -16.13
C ASP A 120 -7.39 -7.16 -14.94
N SER A 121 -6.41 -8.04 -15.14
CA SER A 121 -5.43 -8.55 -14.17
C SER A 121 -4.44 -7.51 -13.58
N HIS A 122 -4.64 -6.23 -13.84
CA HIS A 122 -3.75 -5.14 -13.42
C HIS A 122 -4.52 -4.03 -12.72
N GLN A 123 -4.77 -4.23 -11.42
CA GLN A 123 -5.42 -3.22 -10.60
C GLN A 123 -4.40 -2.17 -10.14
N LYS A 124 -4.79 -0.89 -10.19
CA LYS A 124 -4.02 0.20 -9.61
C LYS A 124 -4.64 0.64 -8.30
N ILE A 125 -3.81 0.92 -7.31
CA ILE A 125 -4.21 1.52 -6.05
C ILE A 125 -3.47 2.84 -5.85
N VAL A 126 -4.14 3.78 -5.20
CA VAL A 126 -3.52 5.01 -4.72
C VAL A 126 -3.63 4.99 -3.20
N TYR A 127 -2.51 5.20 -2.52
CA TYR A 127 -2.46 5.12 -1.07
C TYR A 127 -1.66 6.25 -0.47
N GLU A 128 -2.11 6.75 0.67
CA GLU A 128 -1.35 7.66 1.53
C GLU A 128 -0.52 6.82 2.49
N SER A 129 0.77 7.11 2.62
CA SER A 129 1.64 6.50 3.62
C SER A 129 2.29 7.56 4.51
N THR A 130 2.12 7.40 5.81
CA THR A 130 2.76 8.19 6.86
C THR A 130 3.85 7.35 7.51
N VAL A 131 5.11 7.78 7.35
CA VAL A 131 6.29 7.17 7.96
C VAL A 131 6.84 8.14 8.99
N ASN A 132 6.82 7.75 10.28
CA ASN A 132 7.30 8.59 11.39
C ASN A 132 6.77 10.05 11.36
N GLY A 133 5.52 10.24 10.93
CA GLY A 133 4.86 11.55 10.80
C GLY A 133 5.00 12.23 9.43
N ALA A 134 5.99 11.85 8.61
CA ALA A 134 6.12 12.34 7.24
C ALA A 134 5.15 11.61 6.30
N THR A 135 4.31 12.35 5.59
CA THR A 135 3.22 11.77 4.79
C THR A 135 3.41 11.98 3.30
N SER A 136 3.28 10.90 2.54
CA SER A 136 3.47 10.84 1.08
C SER A 136 2.32 10.08 0.43
N ILE A 137 2.06 10.36 -0.85
CA ILE A 137 1.04 9.65 -1.63
C ILE A 137 1.76 8.82 -2.69
N HIS A 138 1.32 7.59 -2.86
CA HIS A 138 1.94 6.61 -3.73
C HIS A 138 0.90 5.95 -4.63
N VAL A 139 1.36 5.47 -5.77
CA VAL A 139 0.61 4.64 -6.70
C VAL A 139 1.21 3.25 -6.66
N GLY A 140 0.37 2.26 -6.33
CA GLY A 140 0.71 0.85 -6.35
C GLY A 140 0.07 0.13 -7.53
N GLY A 141 0.77 -0.88 -8.06
CA GLY A 141 0.23 -1.85 -8.99
C GLY A 141 0.01 -3.18 -8.28
N ILE A 142 -1.10 -3.84 -8.59
CA ILE A 142 -1.42 -5.17 -8.08
C ILE A 142 -1.36 -6.14 -9.26
N ALA A 143 -0.54 -7.18 -9.12
CA ALA A 143 -0.42 -8.26 -10.08
C ALA A 143 -0.08 -9.56 -9.33
N HIS A 144 -0.78 -10.65 -9.62
CA HIS A 144 -0.46 -12.02 -9.16
C HIS A 144 0.07 -12.09 -7.71
N GLU A 145 -0.82 -11.89 -6.73
CA GLU A 145 -0.50 -11.94 -5.28
C GLU A 145 0.61 -10.98 -4.79
N THR A 146 0.96 -9.97 -5.58
CA THR A 146 1.97 -8.97 -5.20
C THR A 146 1.45 -7.55 -5.33
N VAL A 147 1.94 -6.66 -4.46
CA VAL A 147 1.63 -5.23 -4.51
C VAL A 147 2.91 -4.42 -4.66
N ILE A 148 3.13 -3.91 -5.87
CA ILE A 148 4.34 -3.18 -6.24
C ILE A 148 4.12 -1.68 -6.01
N ASP A 149 4.99 -1.06 -5.23
CA ASP A 149 5.07 0.41 -5.11
C ASP A 149 5.70 0.99 -6.39
N MET A 150 4.91 1.65 -7.23
CA MET A 150 5.37 2.08 -8.56
C MET A 150 5.97 3.48 -8.55
N MET A 151 5.32 4.42 -7.86
CA MET A 151 5.75 5.81 -7.83
C MET A 151 5.13 6.59 -6.68
N GLN A 152 5.90 7.57 -6.19
CA GLN A 152 5.39 8.62 -5.30
C GLN A 152 4.85 9.80 -6.13
N VAL A 153 3.72 10.36 -5.71
CA VAL A 153 3.10 11.54 -6.34
C VAL A 153 2.97 12.70 -5.35
N SER A 154 3.05 13.93 -5.88
CA SER A 154 2.91 15.15 -5.09
C SER A 154 1.46 15.62 -5.02
N ARG A 155 0.99 16.03 -3.84
CA ARG A 155 -0.33 16.66 -3.65
C ARG A 155 -0.50 17.98 -4.41
N HIS A 156 0.62 18.62 -4.74
CA HIS A 156 0.65 19.93 -5.39
C HIS A 156 0.90 19.83 -6.90
N ALA A 157 1.32 18.66 -7.39
CA ALA A 157 1.66 18.40 -8.78
C ALA A 157 1.29 16.96 -9.15
N MET A 158 0.07 16.55 -8.80
CA MET A 158 -0.40 15.18 -9.04
C MET A 158 -0.80 15.03 -10.51
N PRO A 159 -0.43 13.92 -11.18
CA PRO A 159 -0.97 13.61 -12.49
C PRO A 159 -2.50 13.61 -12.45
N GLN A 160 -3.14 14.27 -13.43
CA GLN A 160 -4.59 14.47 -13.44
C GLN A 160 -5.37 13.17 -13.29
N GLU A 161 -4.96 12.09 -13.97
CA GLU A 161 -5.63 10.79 -13.88
C GLU A 161 -5.61 10.21 -12.45
N ILE A 162 -4.48 10.31 -11.76
CA ILE A 162 -4.37 9.84 -10.36
C ILE A 162 -5.22 10.71 -9.43
N HIS A 163 -5.20 12.03 -9.65
CA HIS A 163 -5.99 12.96 -8.85
C HIS A 163 -7.50 12.74 -9.07
N LYS A 164 -7.89 12.47 -10.32
CA LYS A 164 -9.24 12.12 -10.74
C LYS A 164 -9.73 10.84 -10.06
N MET A 165 -8.90 9.80 -9.98
CA MET A 165 -9.24 8.57 -9.25
C MET A 165 -9.59 8.85 -7.78
N ILE A 166 -8.75 9.65 -7.08
CA ILE A 166 -8.99 9.96 -5.66
C ILE A 166 -10.31 10.71 -5.46
N VAL A 167 -10.55 11.77 -6.22
CA VAL A 167 -11.78 12.57 -6.07
C VAL A 167 -13.01 11.85 -6.60
N GLY A 168 -12.86 10.99 -7.61
CA GLY A 168 -13.94 10.14 -8.13
C GLY A 168 -14.49 9.22 -7.04
N HIS A 169 -13.61 8.59 -6.27
CA HIS A 169 -13.99 7.78 -5.10
C HIS A 169 -14.36 8.60 -3.86
N ARG A 170 -14.49 9.92 -3.99
CA ARG A 170 -14.83 10.85 -2.90
C ARG A 170 -13.91 10.72 -1.69
N SER A 171 -12.65 10.35 -1.94
CA SER A 171 -11.62 10.17 -0.93
C SER A 171 -10.73 11.40 -0.84
N SER A 172 -9.94 11.48 0.24
CA SER A 172 -8.96 12.54 0.41
C SER A 172 -7.77 12.08 1.25
N TRP A 173 -6.64 12.75 1.04
CA TRP A 173 -5.45 12.64 1.88
C TRP A 173 -5.58 13.49 3.15
N THR A 174 -4.69 13.22 4.11
CA THR A 174 -4.56 13.98 5.35
C THR A 174 -3.86 15.32 5.10
N GLY A 175 -4.47 16.42 5.51
CA GLY A 175 -3.89 17.77 5.44
C GLY A 175 -4.62 18.71 4.48
N ALA A 176 -4.03 19.89 4.23
CA ALA A 176 -4.62 20.94 3.42
C ALA A 176 -3.72 21.30 2.21
N PRO A 177 -4.30 21.67 1.04
CA PRO A 177 -5.72 21.53 0.71
C PRO A 177 -6.12 20.04 0.61
N ASP A 178 -7.40 19.75 0.83
CA ASP A 178 -7.97 18.42 0.57
C ASP A 178 -8.00 18.11 -0.94
N ALA A 179 -8.26 16.84 -1.27
CA ALA A 179 -8.18 16.36 -2.65
C ALA A 179 -9.11 17.12 -3.60
N GLU A 180 -10.37 17.34 -3.20
CA GLU A 180 -11.36 18.05 -4.02
C GLU A 180 -11.01 19.52 -4.22
N LYS A 181 -10.61 20.25 -3.16
CA LYS A 181 -10.19 21.65 -3.28
C LYS A 181 -8.96 21.79 -4.15
N SER A 182 -8.00 20.87 -4.01
CA SER A 182 -6.82 20.82 -4.89
C SER A 182 -7.23 20.58 -6.34
N TYR A 183 -8.10 19.59 -6.59
CA TYR A 183 -8.56 19.24 -7.94
C TYR A 183 -9.35 20.36 -8.60
N ALA A 184 -10.32 20.95 -7.88
CA ALA A 184 -11.11 22.06 -8.38
C ALA A 184 -10.27 23.30 -8.66
N LYS A 185 -9.19 23.52 -7.90
CA LYS A 185 -8.24 24.62 -8.14
C LYS A 185 -7.41 24.39 -9.41
N LEU A 186 -6.96 23.15 -9.64
CA LEU A 186 -6.08 22.81 -10.78
C LEU A 186 -6.85 22.61 -12.09
N TYR A 187 -8.02 21.96 -12.03
CA TYR A 187 -8.76 21.49 -13.21
C TYR A 187 -10.18 22.07 -13.33
N GLY A 188 -10.63 22.83 -12.32
CA GLY A 188 -11.94 23.47 -12.31
C GLY A 188 -13.06 22.62 -11.68
N LYS A 189 -14.10 23.30 -11.18
CA LYS A 189 -15.26 22.66 -10.52
C LYS A 189 -16.08 21.77 -11.46
N ALA A 190 -16.12 22.09 -12.76
CA ALA A 190 -16.82 21.29 -13.75
C ALA A 190 -16.15 19.92 -13.93
N ALA A 191 -14.81 19.90 -14.05
CA ALA A 191 -14.04 18.67 -14.13
C ALA A 191 -14.18 17.81 -12.87
N LEU A 192 -14.25 18.43 -11.67
CA LEU A 192 -14.50 17.71 -10.42
C LEU A 192 -15.86 16.98 -10.45
N LYS A 193 -16.93 17.70 -10.83
CA LYS A 193 -18.27 17.11 -10.94
C LYS A 193 -18.31 15.96 -11.95
N GLN A 194 -17.62 16.12 -13.08
CA GLN A 194 -17.52 15.07 -14.10
C GLN A 194 -16.78 13.84 -13.57
N ALA A 195 -15.63 14.01 -12.89
CA ALA A 195 -14.87 12.91 -12.31
C ALA A 195 -15.71 12.07 -11.33
N ILE A 196 -16.45 12.73 -10.45
CA ILE A 196 -17.35 12.06 -9.49
C ILE A 196 -18.48 11.33 -10.23
N ALA A 197 -19.12 11.99 -11.21
CA ALA A 197 -20.22 11.37 -11.96
C ALA A 197 -19.77 10.15 -12.79
N GLU A 198 -18.56 10.19 -13.35
CA GLU A 198 -17.98 9.06 -14.08
C GLU A 198 -17.69 7.88 -13.16
N GLN A 199 -17.17 8.13 -11.95
CA GLN A 199 -16.95 7.07 -10.97
C GLN A 199 -18.27 6.49 -10.44
N ASP A 200 -19.23 7.35 -10.08
CA ASP A 200 -20.57 6.92 -9.63
C ASP A 200 -21.23 6.03 -10.71
N LYS A 201 -21.03 6.36 -12.00
CA LYS A 201 -21.51 5.52 -13.10
C LYS A 201 -20.77 4.18 -13.16
N ALA A 202 -19.44 4.18 -13.09
CA ALA A 202 -18.64 2.96 -13.14
C ALA A 202 -18.98 1.99 -12.00
N ASP A 203 -19.19 2.52 -10.79
CA ASP A 203 -19.59 1.72 -9.62
C ASP A 203 -20.98 1.11 -9.80
N ASN A 204 -21.94 1.88 -10.35
CA ASN A 204 -23.27 1.37 -10.66
C ASN A 204 -23.26 0.30 -11.76
N ASP A 205 -22.47 0.48 -12.81
CA ASP A 205 -22.32 -0.48 -13.91
C ASP A 205 -21.70 -1.80 -13.40
N TYR A 206 -20.72 -1.72 -12.49
CA TYR A 206 -20.13 -2.88 -11.82
C TYR A 206 -21.15 -3.65 -10.97
N VAL A 207 -21.90 -2.96 -10.09
CA VAL A 207 -22.94 -3.59 -9.26
C VAL A 207 -24.02 -4.23 -10.13
N SER A 208 -24.46 -3.56 -11.20
CA SER A 208 -25.44 -4.11 -12.14
C SER A 208 -24.94 -5.40 -12.81
N THR A 209 -23.66 -5.43 -13.19
CA THR A 209 -23.02 -6.62 -13.79
C THR A 209 -23.02 -7.78 -12.79
N LEU A 210 -22.57 -7.53 -11.55
CA LEU A 210 -22.54 -8.53 -10.48
C LEU A 210 -23.94 -9.12 -10.22
N MET A 211 -24.95 -8.27 -10.09
CA MET A 211 -26.34 -8.67 -9.86
C MET A 211 -26.95 -9.41 -11.05
N GLY A 212 -26.53 -9.11 -12.28
CA GLY A 212 -26.92 -9.82 -13.49
C GLY A 212 -26.33 -11.23 -13.56
N THR A 213 -25.08 -11.41 -13.12
CA THR A 213 -24.40 -12.72 -13.07
C THR A 213 -24.90 -13.65 -11.96
N MET A 214 -25.58 -13.11 -10.94
CA MET A 214 -26.14 -13.88 -9.80
C MET A 214 -27.59 -14.34 -10.00
N ARG A 215 -28.23 -14.05 -11.16
CA ARG A 215 -29.56 -14.59 -11.48
C ARG A 215 -29.42 -15.99 -12.10
N PRO A 216 -30.01 -17.04 -11.49
CA PRO A 216 -29.98 -18.41 -12.02
C PRO A 216 -30.79 -18.58 -13.30
#